data_AF-E6N5H5-F1
#
_entry.id   AF-E6N5H5-F1
#
_cell.length_a   1.000
_cell.length_b   1.000
_cell.length_c   1.000
_cell.angle_alpha   90.00
_cell.angle_beta   90.00
_cell.angle_gamma   90.00
#
_symmetry.space_group_name_H-M   'P 1'
#
loop_
_entity.id
_entity.type
_entity.pdbx_description
1 polymer ?
#
loop_
_entity_poly.entity_id
_entity_poly.type
_entity_poly.pdbx_seq_one_letter_code
_entity_poly.pdbx_strand_id
1 'polypeptide(L)'
;GFRGAPNQDIGFARQRPVKSPSIFISPPQGPAGQVITIIGDGFAPRQREVFIEFDGVVVSSFATDSVGRFTATIYIPVSGEGAHLIRAIDVLGNVAEATYYTSFGFNNINDQLRAARDEVVKSVEEKLSALTPSIDVDRLADALTERLKPQLSQTGSSAMLDIVLGLAIVALAAALISLVISARKVRKQ
;
A
#
# COMPACT_ATOMS: atom_id res chain seq x y z
N GLY A 1 75.24 28.24 -24.99
CA GLY A 1 74.56 26.97 -25.32
C GLY A 1 73.69 26.57 -24.16
N PHE A 2 72.38 26.53 -24.36
CA PHE A 2 71.42 25.74 -23.58
C PHE A 2 70.06 25.90 -24.25
N ARG A 3 69.52 24.82 -24.81
CA ARG A 3 68.09 24.72 -25.16
C ARG A 3 67.67 23.34 -24.69
N GLY A 4 67.20 23.24 -23.45
CA GLY A 4 66.45 22.08 -23.00
C GLY A 4 65.22 21.94 -23.89
N ALA A 5 64.93 20.71 -24.32
CA ALA A 5 63.73 20.42 -25.09
C ALA A 5 62.48 20.79 -24.27
N PRO A 6 61.43 21.37 -24.88
CA PRO A 6 60.17 21.60 -24.18
C PRO A 6 59.55 20.24 -23.82
N ASN A 7 59.41 20.04 -22.50
CA ASN A 7 58.43 19.23 -21.79
C ASN A 7 57.43 18.49 -22.69
N GLN A 8 57.65 17.18 -22.88
CA GLN A 8 56.81 16.22 -23.64
C GLN A 8 55.69 15.61 -22.80
N ASP A 9 55.28 16.24 -21.70
CA ASP A 9 54.45 15.60 -20.67
C ASP A 9 52.92 15.78 -20.87
N ILE A 10 52.45 15.89 -22.11
CA ILE A 10 51.02 16.01 -22.42
C ILE A 10 50.69 15.14 -23.64
N GLY A 11 50.50 13.83 -23.41
CA GLY A 11 50.25 12.91 -24.51
C GLY A 11 49.64 11.55 -24.17
N PHE A 12 49.14 11.35 -22.96
CA PHE A 12 48.43 10.11 -22.60
C PHE A 12 46.94 10.36 -22.33
N ALA A 13 46.27 11.11 -23.20
CA ALA A 13 44.81 11.04 -23.28
C ALA A 13 44.41 9.61 -23.71
N ARG A 14 43.36 9.06 -23.10
CA ARG A 14 42.93 7.66 -23.32
C ARG A 14 42.67 7.42 -24.82
N GLN A 15 43.42 6.51 -25.44
CA GLN A 15 43.39 6.23 -26.89
C GLN A 15 42.19 5.38 -27.36
N ARG A 16 41.31 4.95 -26.46
CA ARG A 16 40.13 4.13 -26.80
C ARG A 16 38.88 4.68 -26.10
N PRO A 17 37.72 4.72 -26.79
CA PRO A 17 36.44 4.99 -26.15
C PRO A 17 36.22 3.99 -25.02
N VAL A 18 36.14 4.48 -23.79
CA VAL A 18 35.74 3.66 -22.64
C VAL A 18 34.22 3.61 -22.66
N LYS A 19 33.65 2.41 -22.55
CA LYS A 19 32.21 2.22 -22.39
C LYS A 19 31.75 3.07 -21.21
N SER A 20 30.76 3.95 -21.41
CA SER A 20 30.19 4.72 -20.32
C SER A 20 29.62 3.76 -19.27
N PRO A 21 29.96 3.92 -17.99
CA PRO A 21 29.41 3.08 -16.93
C PRO A 21 27.89 3.23 -16.88
N SER A 22 27.20 2.17 -16.47
CA SER A 22 25.76 2.17 -16.22
C SER A 22 25.41 1.30 -15.03
N ILE A 23 24.30 1.62 -14.38
CA ILE A 23 23.72 0.80 -13.31
C ILE A 23 22.23 0.54 -13.57
N PHE A 24 21.77 -0.62 -13.14
CA PHE A 24 20.36 -1.02 -13.16
C PHE A 24 19.94 -1.48 -11.76
N ILE A 25 18.76 -1.06 -11.32
CA ILE A 25 18.23 -1.33 -9.98
C ILE A 25 16.97 -2.18 -10.09
N SER A 26 16.88 -3.24 -9.26
CA SER A 26 15.70 -4.10 -9.18
C SER A 26 15.37 -4.48 -7.73
N PRO A 27 14.13 -4.27 -7.25
CA PRO A 27 13.06 -3.52 -7.92
C PRO A 27 13.41 -2.01 -8.01
N PRO A 28 12.87 -1.26 -8.99
CA PRO A 28 13.13 0.19 -9.13
C PRO A 28 12.38 1.06 -8.11
N GLN A 29 11.45 0.45 -7.35
CA GLN A 29 10.63 1.11 -6.35
C GLN A 29 10.29 0.16 -5.21
N GLY A 30 9.93 0.71 -4.05
CA GLY A 30 9.53 -0.06 -2.87
C GLY A 30 9.63 0.78 -1.59
N PRO A 31 9.34 0.20 -0.41
CA PRO A 31 9.41 0.91 0.85
C PRO A 31 10.86 1.20 1.27
N ALA A 32 11.06 2.18 2.14
CA ALA A 32 12.31 2.36 2.85
C ALA A 32 12.71 1.05 3.58
N GLY A 33 14.01 0.70 3.59
CA GLY A 33 14.49 -0.58 4.14
C GLY A 33 14.33 -1.79 3.22
N GLN A 34 13.75 -1.63 2.02
CA GLN A 34 13.66 -2.69 1.02
C GLN A 34 15.04 -3.16 0.57
N VAL A 35 15.21 -4.47 0.38
CA VAL A 35 16.41 -5.02 -0.27
C VAL A 35 16.28 -4.85 -1.79
N ILE A 36 17.31 -4.28 -2.39
CA ILE A 36 17.44 -4.10 -3.84
C ILE A 36 18.71 -4.76 -4.37
N THR A 37 18.70 -5.09 -5.65
CA THR A 37 19.86 -5.53 -6.42
C THR A 37 20.28 -4.43 -7.38
N ILE A 38 21.56 -4.09 -7.39
CA ILE A 38 22.18 -3.15 -8.31
C ILE A 38 23.15 -3.93 -9.20
N ILE A 39 22.95 -3.85 -10.51
CA ILE A 39 23.84 -4.44 -11.52
C ILE A 39 24.57 -3.30 -12.22
N GLY A 40 25.90 -3.29 -12.14
CA GLY A 40 26.75 -2.30 -12.81
C GLY A 40 27.57 -2.90 -13.94
N ASP A 41 27.80 -2.13 -15.00
CA ASP A 41 28.68 -2.47 -16.12
C ASP A 41 29.47 -1.22 -16.57
N GLY A 42 30.68 -1.39 -17.10
CA GLY A 42 31.51 -0.30 -17.63
C GLY A 42 32.38 0.39 -16.57
N PHE A 43 32.51 -0.19 -15.37
CA PHE A 43 33.39 0.31 -14.31
C PHE A 43 34.83 -0.19 -14.49
N ALA A 44 35.76 0.32 -13.67
CA ALA A 44 37.14 -0.10 -13.68
C ALA A 44 37.25 -1.62 -13.44
N PRO A 45 37.87 -2.39 -14.35
CA PRO A 45 37.97 -3.84 -14.23
C PRO A 45 39.05 -4.25 -13.21
N ARG A 46 39.07 -5.55 -12.87
CA ARG A 46 40.09 -6.22 -12.05
C ARG A 46 39.97 -5.86 -10.57
N GLN A 47 38.80 -6.14 -9.98
CA GLN A 47 38.57 -6.04 -8.54
C GLN A 47 38.80 -4.63 -8.01
N ARG A 48 38.25 -3.63 -8.72
CA ARG A 48 38.27 -2.24 -8.24
C ARG A 48 37.03 -1.95 -7.43
N GLU A 49 37.23 -1.21 -6.36
CA GLU A 49 36.16 -0.82 -5.46
C GLU A 49 35.24 0.21 -6.13
N VAL A 50 33.94 -0.01 -5.96
CA VAL A 50 32.85 0.86 -6.35
C VAL A 50 32.08 1.22 -5.08
N PHE A 51 32.00 2.51 -4.80
CA PHE A 51 31.18 3.06 -3.72
C PHE A 51 29.78 3.29 -4.23
N ILE A 52 28.79 2.78 -3.49
CA ILE A 52 27.37 3.03 -3.74
C ILE A 52 26.92 4.12 -2.78
N GLU A 53 26.36 5.18 -3.34
CA GLU A 53 25.79 6.29 -2.63
C GLU A 53 24.27 6.34 -2.80
N PHE A 54 23.59 6.74 -1.75
CA PHE A 54 22.17 7.07 -1.72
C PHE A 54 22.03 8.51 -1.25
N ASP A 55 21.46 9.38 -2.09
CA ASP A 55 21.33 10.84 -1.85
C ASP A 55 22.65 11.50 -1.40
N GLY A 56 23.77 11.05 -1.98
CA GLY A 56 25.11 11.58 -1.70
C GLY A 56 25.78 11.00 -0.44
N VAL A 57 25.17 10.02 0.23
CA VAL A 57 25.78 9.31 1.37
C VAL A 57 26.21 7.92 0.92
N VAL A 58 27.47 7.56 1.17
CA VAL A 58 27.98 6.20 0.89
C VAL A 58 27.29 5.19 1.81
N VAL A 59 26.62 4.20 1.23
CA VAL A 59 25.86 3.17 1.95
C VAL A 59 26.49 1.78 1.87
N SER A 60 27.31 1.54 0.84
CA SER A 60 28.02 0.27 0.67
C SER A 60 29.18 0.42 -0.32
N SER A 61 30.07 -0.57 -0.36
CA SER A 61 31.06 -0.71 -1.42
C SER A 61 31.17 -2.15 -1.90
N PHE A 62 31.50 -2.33 -3.18
CA PHE A 62 31.64 -3.64 -3.83
C PHE A 62 32.82 -3.64 -4.80
N ALA A 63 33.46 -4.79 -4.99
CA ALA A 63 34.50 -4.95 -5.99
C ALA A 63 33.91 -5.34 -7.36
N THR A 64 34.47 -4.79 -8.43
CA THR A 64 34.18 -5.23 -9.80
C THR A 64 34.81 -6.59 -10.13
N ASP A 65 34.27 -7.26 -11.15
CA ASP A 65 34.88 -8.44 -11.74
C ASP A 65 36.08 -8.08 -12.66
N SER A 66 36.58 -9.08 -13.38
CA SER A 66 37.70 -8.91 -14.33
C SER A 66 37.37 -8.03 -15.54
N VAL A 67 36.09 -7.74 -15.78
CA VAL A 67 35.58 -7.01 -16.95
C VAL A 67 34.92 -5.67 -16.56
N GLY A 68 34.86 -5.34 -15.26
CA GLY A 68 34.31 -4.07 -14.80
C GLY A 68 32.81 -4.11 -14.51
N ARG A 69 32.25 -5.30 -14.27
CA ARG A 69 30.87 -5.46 -13.81
C ARG A 69 30.82 -5.70 -12.31
N PHE A 70 29.70 -5.39 -11.68
CA PHE A 70 29.45 -5.79 -10.30
C PHE A 70 27.97 -6.12 -10.10
N THR A 71 27.69 -6.89 -9.05
CA THR A 71 26.32 -7.09 -8.54
C THR A 71 26.36 -6.82 -7.05
N ALA A 72 25.50 -5.93 -6.61
CA ALA A 72 25.42 -5.44 -5.25
C ALA A 72 24.01 -5.68 -4.71
N THR A 73 23.91 -6.18 -3.48
CA THR A 73 22.65 -6.29 -2.77
C THR A 73 22.73 -5.40 -1.54
N ILE A 74 21.85 -4.40 -1.46
CA ILE A 74 21.85 -3.42 -0.38
C ILE A 74 20.44 -3.22 0.16
N TYR A 75 20.35 -2.74 1.39
CA TYR A 75 19.11 -2.19 1.94
C TYR A 75 19.01 -0.72 1.54
N ILE A 76 17.85 -0.29 1.08
CA ILE A 76 17.56 1.13 0.90
C ILE A 76 17.56 1.81 2.28
N PRO A 77 18.37 2.85 2.52
CA PRO A 77 18.36 3.60 3.76
C PRO A 77 16.97 4.12 4.09
N VAL A 78 16.73 4.40 5.36
CA VAL A 78 15.41 4.90 5.75
C VAL A 78 15.25 6.34 5.29
N SER A 79 14.30 6.57 4.38
CA SER A 79 14.08 7.85 3.71
C SER A 79 12.60 8.27 3.71
N GLY A 80 12.29 9.45 3.20
CA GLY A 80 10.92 9.85 2.87
C GLY A 80 10.41 9.13 1.62
N GLU A 81 9.10 9.17 1.38
CA GLU A 81 8.53 8.84 0.08
C GLU A 81 9.06 9.81 -0.98
N GLY A 82 9.37 9.28 -2.17
CA GLY A 82 9.77 10.06 -3.32
C GLY A 82 10.92 9.45 -4.11
N ALA A 83 11.43 10.22 -5.05
CA ALA A 83 12.58 9.84 -5.87
C ALA A 83 13.89 10.09 -5.10
N HIS A 84 14.75 9.08 -5.07
CA HIS A 84 16.08 9.11 -4.46
C HIS A 84 17.15 8.77 -5.49
N LEU A 85 18.28 9.48 -5.42
CA LEU A 85 19.39 9.28 -6.34
C LEU A 85 20.31 8.18 -5.81
N ILE A 86 20.53 7.15 -6.61
CA ILE A 86 21.57 6.14 -6.37
C ILE A 86 22.72 6.39 -7.34
N ARG A 87 23.92 6.47 -6.80
CA ARG A 87 25.14 6.71 -7.57
C ARG A 87 26.18 5.64 -7.27
N ALA A 88 26.85 5.15 -8.30
CA ALA A 88 27.96 4.23 -8.21
C ALA A 88 29.22 4.90 -8.73
N ILE A 89 30.27 4.93 -7.92
CA ILE A 89 31.54 5.62 -8.21
C ILE A 89 32.70 4.67 -7.98
N ASP A 90 33.54 4.44 -8.98
CA ASP A 90 34.78 3.68 -8.77
C ASP A 90 35.98 4.57 -8.38
N VAL A 91 37.04 3.91 -7.92
CA VAL A 91 38.32 4.56 -7.54
C VAL A 91 39.03 5.30 -8.68
N LEU A 92 38.61 5.13 -9.94
CA LEU A 92 39.15 5.84 -11.10
C LEU A 92 38.25 7.01 -11.54
N GLY A 93 37.18 7.30 -10.79
CA GLY A 93 36.25 8.39 -11.05
C GLY A 93 35.21 8.10 -12.12
N ASN A 94 35.00 6.83 -12.51
CA ASN A 94 33.86 6.49 -13.37
C ASN A 94 32.58 6.51 -12.53
N VAL A 95 31.52 7.15 -13.05
CA VAL A 95 30.27 7.39 -12.32
C VAL A 95 29.07 6.94 -13.15
N ALA A 96 28.13 6.23 -12.54
CA ALA A 96 26.80 6.01 -13.09
C ALA A 96 25.72 6.24 -12.04
N GLU A 97 24.54 6.66 -12.51
CA GLU A 97 23.42 7.10 -11.69
C GLU A 97 22.13 6.40 -12.12
N ALA A 98 21.25 6.18 -11.16
CA ALA A 98 19.88 5.73 -11.39
C ALA A 98 18.98 6.20 -10.24
N THR A 99 17.69 6.29 -10.52
CA THR A 99 16.69 6.73 -9.53
C THR A 99 15.99 5.52 -8.93
N TYR A 100 15.85 5.52 -7.60
CA TYR A 100 14.97 4.60 -6.88
C TYR A 100 13.77 5.39 -6.33
N TYR A 101 12.57 4.82 -6.43
CA TYR A 101 11.37 5.45 -5.88
C TYR A 101 10.93 4.80 -4.57
N THR A 102 11.05 5.52 -3.47
CA THR A 102 10.57 5.08 -2.17
C THR A 102 9.06 5.29 -2.10
N SER A 103 8.27 4.22 -2.01
CA SER A 103 6.80 4.27 -1.96
C SER A 103 6.23 4.52 -0.56
N PHE A 104 7.03 4.25 0.47
CA PHE A 104 6.67 4.45 1.86
C PHE A 104 7.89 4.96 2.63
N GLY A 105 7.72 6.10 3.29
CA GLY A 105 8.76 6.75 4.07
C GLY A 105 8.18 7.60 5.20
N PHE A 106 9.03 8.20 6.02
CA PHE A 106 8.58 8.87 7.25
C PHE A 106 7.63 10.06 7.03
N ASN A 107 7.65 10.67 5.84
CA ASN A 107 6.83 11.83 5.49
C ASN A 107 5.35 11.50 5.23
N ASN A 108 4.99 10.25 4.94
CA ASN A 108 3.62 9.86 4.56
C ASN A 108 2.95 8.86 5.52
N ILE A 109 3.55 8.56 6.67
CA ILE A 109 3.05 7.56 7.63
C ILE A 109 1.61 7.87 8.07
N ASN A 110 1.30 9.14 8.36
CA ASN A 110 -0.03 9.52 8.82
C ASN A 110 -1.08 9.34 7.72
N ASP A 111 -0.73 9.63 6.47
CA ASP A 111 -1.64 9.51 5.34
C ASP A 111 -1.90 8.04 5.00
N GLN A 112 -0.86 7.20 5.04
CA GLN A 112 -1.03 5.75 4.88
C GLN A 112 -1.84 5.11 6.00
N LEU A 113 -1.66 5.56 7.25
CA LEU A 113 -2.46 5.07 8.37
C LEU A 113 -3.94 5.42 8.22
N ARG A 114 -4.24 6.62 7.70
CA ARG A 114 -5.62 7.03 7.38
C ARG A 114 -6.20 6.18 6.25
N ALA A 115 -5.46 6.00 5.16
CA ALA A 115 -5.90 5.17 4.04
C ALA A 115 -6.19 3.71 4.46
N ALA A 116 -5.31 3.11 5.26
CA ALA A 116 -5.52 1.77 5.80
C ALA A 116 -6.73 1.70 6.74
N ARG A 117 -6.95 2.74 7.56
CA ARG A 117 -8.14 2.83 8.43
C ARG A 117 -9.42 2.88 7.61
N ASP A 118 -9.45 3.70 6.57
CA ASP A 118 -10.62 3.90 5.72
C ASP A 118 -10.94 2.62 4.92
N GLU A 119 -9.92 1.90 4.44
CA GLU A 119 -10.07 0.59 3.80
C GLU A 119 -10.67 -0.45 4.77
N VAL A 120 -10.19 -0.49 6.01
CA VAL A 120 -10.74 -1.37 7.04
C VAL A 120 -12.19 -1.02 7.36
N VAL A 121 -12.52 0.27 7.51
CA VAL A 121 -13.90 0.72 7.75
C VAL A 121 -14.81 0.29 6.60
N LYS A 122 -14.39 0.53 5.35
CA LYS A 122 -15.13 0.11 4.16
C LYS A 122 -15.35 -1.40 4.13
N SER A 123 -14.31 -2.19 4.40
CA SER A 123 -14.42 -3.65 4.46
C SER A 123 -15.39 -4.12 5.55
N VAL A 124 -15.40 -3.44 6.71
CA VAL A 124 -16.33 -3.72 7.81
C VAL A 124 -17.76 -3.36 7.42
N GLU A 125 -17.98 -2.20 6.79
CA GLU A 125 -19.31 -1.77 6.33
C GLU A 125 -19.90 -2.69 5.25
N GLU A 126 -19.08 -3.12 4.30
CA GLU A 126 -19.48 -4.09 3.27
C GLU A 126 -19.86 -5.44 3.90
N LYS A 127 -19.02 -5.94 4.83
CA LYS A 127 -19.31 -7.18 5.55
C LYS A 127 -20.55 -7.07 6.44
N LEU A 128 -20.74 -5.92 7.10
CA LEU A 128 -21.92 -5.67 7.92
C LEU A 128 -23.20 -5.61 7.08
N SER A 129 -23.12 -5.00 5.89
CA SER A 129 -24.23 -4.94 4.94
C SER A 129 -24.57 -6.31 4.36
N ALA A 130 -23.57 -7.15 4.10
CA ALA A 130 -23.75 -8.54 3.67
C ALA A 130 -24.33 -9.44 4.78
N LEU A 131 -24.12 -9.10 6.06
CA LEU A 131 -24.71 -9.79 7.21
C LEU A 131 -26.16 -9.37 7.51
N THR A 132 -26.69 -8.36 6.81
CA THR A 132 -28.10 -7.94 6.92
C THR A 132 -29.00 -8.45 5.77
N PRO A 133 -29.14 -9.76 5.49
CA PRO A 133 -30.39 -10.25 4.92
C PRO A 133 -31.44 -10.33 6.05
N SER A 134 -32.26 -9.27 6.09
CA SER A 134 -33.71 -9.27 6.36
C SER A 134 -34.26 -10.02 7.59
N ILE A 135 -34.50 -9.28 8.68
CA ILE A 135 -35.83 -9.42 9.30
C ILE A 135 -36.79 -8.71 8.35
N ASP A 136 -37.35 -9.49 7.43
CA ASP A 136 -38.35 -9.03 6.49
C ASP A 136 -39.66 -8.86 7.28
N VAL A 137 -39.90 -7.63 7.78
CA VAL A 137 -41.04 -7.32 8.65
C VAL A 137 -42.36 -7.65 7.94
N ASP A 138 -42.38 -7.53 6.60
CA ASP A 138 -43.52 -7.88 5.77
C ASP A 138 -43.78 -9.40 5.78
N ARG A 139 -42.73 -10.23 5.66
CA ARG A 139 -42.89 -11.70 5.81
C ARG A 139 -43.31 -12.11 7.21
N LEU A 140 -42.86 -11.39 8.24
CA LEU A 140 -43.28 -11.65 9.63
C LEU A 140 -44.76 -11.29 9.82
N ALA A 141 -45.20 -10.17 9.24
CA ALA A 141 -46.60 -9.74 9.24
C ALA A 141 -47.49 -10.75 8.48
N ASP A 142 -47.04 -11.22 7.32
CA ASP A 142 -47.76 -12.23 6.53
C ASP A 142 -47.86 -13.56 7.28
N ALA A 143 -46.76 -14.04 7.87
CA ALA A 143 -46.73 -15.30 8.63
C ALA A 143 -47.60 -15.24 9.91
N LEU A 144 -47.66 -14.09 10.58
CA LEU A 144 -48.55 -13.87 11.73
C LEU A 144 -50.02 -13.85 11.29
N THR A 145 -50.32 -13.17 10.19
CA THR A 145 -51.67 -13.08 9.63
C THR A 145 -52.17 -14.47 9.22
N GLU A 146 -51.32 -15.26 8.56
CA GLU A 146 -51.64 -16.62 8.12
C GLU A 146 -51.85 -17.60 9.30
N ARG A 147 -51.07 -17.46 10.39
CA ARG A 147 -51.24 -18.28 11.60
C ARG A 147 -52.47 -17.92 12.43
N LEU A 148 -52.88 -16.65 12.43
CA LEU A 148 -54.02 -16.17 13.23
C LEU A 148 -55.36 -16.41 12.52
N LYS A 149 -55.43 -16.27 11.19
CA LYS A 149 -56.66 -16.45 10.38
C LYS A 149 -57.45 -17.75 10.66
N PRO A 150 -56.81 -18.94 10.74
CA PRO A 150 -57.52 -20.20 11.01
C PRO A 150 -57.93 -20.38 12.48
N GLN A 151 -57.29 -19.69 13.43
CA GLN A 151 -57.65 -19.78 14.86
C GLN A 151 -58.92 -18.99 15.19
N LEU A 152 -59.24 -17.97 14.40
CA LEU A 152 -60.44 -17.13 14.57
C LEU A 152 -61.68 -17.68 13.89
N SER A 153 -61.53 -18.47 12.82
CA SER A 153 -62.64 -19.07 12.09
C SER A 153 -63.33 -20.23 12.85
N GLN A 154 -62.73 -20.70 13.95
CA GLN A 154 -63.33 -21.69 14.85
C GLN A 154 -64.06 -21.07 16.06
N THR A 155 -63.96 -19.75 16.28
CA THR A 155 -64.66 -19.07 17.38
C THR A 155 -65.84 -18.29 16.81
N GLY A 156 -67.05 -18.84 16.97
CA GLY A 156 -68.26 -18.29 16.38
C GLY A 156 -68.60 -16.85 16.81
N SER A 157 -69.05 -16.08 15.83
CA SER A 157 -69.66 -14.73 15.85
C SER A 157 -68.73 -13.59 15.40
N SER A 158 -68.90 -13.22 14.13
CA SER A 158 -67.91 -12.61 13.24
C SER A 158 -67.74 -11.09 13.30
N ALA A 159 -68.50 -10.33 14.09
CA ALA A 159 -68.43 -8.87 14.04
C ALA A 159 -67.51 -8.26 15.12
N MET A 160 -67.54 -8.80 16.34
CA MET A 160 -66.80 -8.22 17.47
C MET A 160 -65.34 -8.68 17.52
N LEU A 161 -65.08 -9.93 17.15
CA LEU A 161 -63.73 -10.50 17.13
C LEU A 161 -62.84 -9.85 16.07
N ASP A 162 -63.39 -9.50 14.90
CA ASP A 162 -62.65 -8.81 13.84
C ASP A 162 -62.19 -7.40 14.26
N ILE A 163 -63.04 -6.67 14.99
CA ILE A 163 -62.71 -5.34 15.53
C ILE A 163 -61.62 -5.46 16.61
N VAL A 164 -61.77 -6.42 17.53
CA VAL A 164 -60.79 -6.64 18.61
C VAL A 164 -59.44 -7.09 18.04
N LEU A 165 -59.44 -7.95 17.03
CA LEU A 165 -58.22 -8.39 16.36
C LEU A 165 -57.54 -7.24 15.60
N GLY A 166 -58.30 -6.43 14.87
CA GLY A 166 -57.78 -5.24 14.20
C GLY A 166 -57.09 -4.30 15.19
N LEU A 167 -57.71 -4.06 16.35
CA LEU A 167 -57.12 -3.27 17.42
C LEU A 167 -55.87 -3.93 18.04
N ALA A 168 -55.88 -5.26 18.22
CA ALA A 168 -54.74 -6.00 18.77
C ALA A 168 -53.51 -5.97 17.85
N ILE A 169 -53.72 -6.11 16.53
CA ILE A 169 -52.65 -6.03 15.53
C ILE A 169 -52.04 -4.63 15.50
N VAL A 170 -52.89 -3.59 15.51
CA VAL A 170 -52.42 -2.19 15.56
C VAL A 170 -51.64 -1.91 16.85
N ALA A 171 -52.11 -2.41 18.00
CA ALA A 171 -51.40 -2.26 19.27
C ALA A 171 -50.05 -2.98 19.28
N LEU A 172 -49.98 -4.19 18.71
CA LEU A 172 -48.73 -4.96 18.61
C LEU A 172 -47.72 -4.27 17.67
N ALA A 173 -48.18 -3.76 16.53
CA ALA A 173 -47.34 -3.00 15.61
C ALA A 173 -46.78 -1.73 16.27
N ALA A 174 -47.61 -0.99 17.00
CA ALA A 174 -47.17 0.19 17.76
C ALA A 174 -46.14 -0.16 18.85
N ALA A 175 -46.30 -1.30 19.53
CA ALA A 175 -45.35 -1.78 20.53
C ALA A 175 -44.00 -2.15 19.91
N LEU A 176 -44.00 -2.83 18.76
CA LEU A 176 -42.79 -3.19 18.02
C LEU A 176 -42.05 -1.95 17.49
N ILE A 177 -42.77 -0.97 16.94
CA ILE A 177 -42.19 0.30 16.50
C ILE A 177 -41.57 1.03 17.68
N SER A 178 -42.25 1.07 18.83
CA SER A 178 -41.75 1.70 20.06
C SER A 178 -40.48 1.00 20.58
N LEU A 179 -40.44 -0.34 20.51
CA LEU A 179 -39.27 -1.13 20.88
C LEU A 179 -38.07 -0.85 19.96
N VAL A 180 -38.30 -0.74 18.64
CA VAL A 180 -37.26 -0.41 17.67
C VAL A 180 -36.71 1.00 17.89
N ILE A 181 -37.57 1.97 18.15
CA ILE A 181 -37.15 3.36 18.46
C ILE A 181 -36.36 3.39 19.78
N SER A 182 -36.82 2.68 20.82
CA SER A 182 -36.12 2.58 22.10
C SER A 182 -34.74 1.93 21.96
N ALA A 183 -34.63 0.82 21.23
CA ALA A 183 -33.37 0.13 20.97
C ALA A 183 -32.37 1.02 20.19
N ARG A 184 -32.86 1.86 19.27
CA ARG A 184 -32.02 2.84 18.55
C ARG A 184 -31.54 4.00 19.43
N LYS A 185 -32.32 4.40 20.44
CA LYS A 185 -31.97 5.49 21.37
C LYS A 185 -30.93 5.04 22.41
N VAL A 186 -31.03 3.80 22.89
CA VAL A 186 -30.07 3.20 23.84
C VAL A 186 -28.69 3.00 23.21
N ARG A 187 -28.60 2.71 21.91
CA ARG A 187 -27.32 2.58 21.18
C ARG A 187 -26.57 3.90 20.91
N LYS A 188 -27.19 5.05 21.19
CA LYS A 188 -26.62 6.40 20.97
C LYS A 188 -26.15 7.08 22.28
N GLN A 189 -26.21 6.39 23.40
CA GLN A 189 -25.57 6.77 24.67
C GLN A 189 -24.39 5.83 24.93
#